data_AF-A0A1T3WIZ1-F1
#
_entry.id   AF-A0A1T3WIZ1-F1
#
_cell.length_a   1.000
_cell.length_b   1.000
_cell.length_c   1.000
_cell.angle_alpha   90.00
_cell.angle_beta   90.00
_cell.angle_gamma   90.00
#
_symmetry.space_group_name_H-M   'P 1'
#
loop_
_entity.id
_entity.type
_entity.pdbx_description
1 polymer ?
#
loop_
_entity_poly.entity_id
_entity_poly.type
_entity_poly.pdbx_seq_one_letter_code
_entity_poly.pdbx_strand_id
1 'polypeptide(L)'
;RSSDLVPVLAAGGVTSARALAAVLAAGASGAWVGTAFAACTESLTAGDARAELLAGTQTELTSEHDIAAGYRWPADIPERVLRGSPVNAGEGVGLLRRQSGAADVVAQLCEGAAELLGRWTGS
;
A
#
# COMPACT_ATOMS: atom_id res chain seq x y z
N ARG A 1 -33.08 -8.13 5.76
CA ARG A 1 -31.86 -8.74 6.34
C ARG A 1 -30.85 -8.79 5.21
N SER A 2 -29.88 -7.87 5.22
CA SER A 2 -28.76 -7.98 4.29
C SER A 2 -28.01 -9.25 4.67
N SER A 3 -27.86 -10.18 3.73
CA SER A 3 -27.10 -11.41 3.89
C SER A 3 -25.72 -11.13 4.47
N ASP A 4 -25.30 -11.97 5.41
CA ASP A 4 -23.99 -12.02 6.06
C ASP A 4 -22.85 -12.22 5.04
N LEU A 5 -22.55 -11.19 4.24
CA LEU A 5 -21.42 -11.22 3.32
C LEU A 5 -20.14 -11.01 4.12
N VAL A 6 -19.17 -11.91 3.89
CA VAL A 6 -17.83 -11.79 4.46
C VAL A 6 -17.20 -10.48 3.95
N PRO A 7 -16.75 -9.56 4.82
CA PRO A 7 -16.13 -8.31 4.38
C PRO A 7 -14.83 -8.60 3.62
N VAL A 8 -14.65 -7.92 2.49
CA VAL A 8 -13.47 -8.08 1.63
C VAL A 8 -12.60 -6.83 1.72
N LEU A 9 -11.30 -7.01 1.94
CA LEU A 9 -10.31 -5.93 1.89
C LEU A 9 -9.52 -6.02 0.60
N ALA A 10 -9.47 -4.93 -0.17
CA ALA A 10 -8.60 -4.85 -1.34
C ALA A 10 -7.15 -4.58 -0.92
N ALA A 11 -6.19 -5.27 -1.52
CA ALA A 11 -4.77 -5.12 -1.21
C ALA A 11 -3.95 -4.90 -2.48
N GLY A 12 -2.81 -4.22 -2.36
CA GLY A 12 -1.93 -3.89 -3.48
C GLY A 12 -2.35 -2.62 -4.21
N GLY A 13 -1.40 -1.72 -4.46
CA GLY A 13 -1.63 -0.48 -5.22
C GLY A 13 -2.45 0.62 -4.52
N VAL A 14 -2.98 0.38 -3.31
CA VAL A 14 -3.71 1.40 -2.54
C VAL A 14 -2.74 2.34 -1.82
N THR A 15 -2.29 3.38 -2.52
CA THR A 15 -1.37 4.40 -1.98
C THR A 15 -1.90 5.83 -2.09
N SER A 16 -3.17 6.01 -2.45
CA SER A 16 -3.81 7.32 -2.56
C SER A 16 -5.31 7.25 -2.25
N ALA A 17 -5.90 8.40 -1.90
CA ALA A 17 -7.34 8.55 -1.69
C ALA A 17 -8.17 8.08 -2.89
N ARG A 18 -7.68 8.34 -4.11
CA ARG A 18 -8.32 7.87 -5.35
C ARG A 18 -8.33 6.35 -5.45
N ALA A 19 -7.20 5.71 -5.12
CA ALA A 19 -7.11 4.25 -5.12
C ALA A 19 -8.04 3.64 -4.06
N LEU A 20 -8.13 4.24 -2.87
CA LEU A 20 -9.06 3.82 -1.83
C LEU A 20 -10.53 3.97 -2.28
N ALA A 21 -10.90 5.13 -2.83
CA ALA A 21 -12.24 5.35 -3.37
C ALA A 21 -12.60 4.32 -4.46
N ALA A 22 -11.66 3.99 -5.34
CA ALA A 22 -11.88 3.02 -6.41
C ALA A 22 -12.18 1.62 -5.88
N VAL A 23 -11.43 1.14 -4.88
CA VAL A 23 -11.68 -0.20 -4.32
C VAL A 23 -12.97 -0.26 -3.50
N LEU A 24 -13.30 0.83 -2.79
CA LEU A 24 -14.58 0.94 -2.07
C LEU A 24 -15.76 0.95 -3.06
N ALA A 25 -15.67 1.73 -4.14
CA ALA A 25 -16.69 1.76 -5.20
C ALA A 25 -16.83 0.40 -5.92
N ALA A 26 -15.76 -0.38 -6.00
CA ALA A 26 -15.77 -1.74 -6.53
C ALA A 26 -16.40 -2.78 -5.57
N GLY A 27 -16.83 -2.37 -4.37
CA GLY A 27 -17.51 -3.21 -3.40
C GLY A 27 -16.62 -3.78 -2.29
N ALA A 28 -15.34 -3.38 -2.21
CA ALA A 28 -14.52 -3.72 -1.06
C ALA A 28 -15.06 -3.02 0.20
N SER A 29 -14.98 -3.70 1.34
CA SER A 29 -15.30 -3.13 2.65
C SER A 29 -14.19 -2.24 3.20
N GLY A 30 -12.98 -2.30 2.61
CA GLY A 30 -11.82 -1.52 3.00
C GLY A 30 -10.59 -1.88 2.19
N ALA A 31 -9.43 -1.39 2.63
CA ALA A 31 -8.15 -1.66 1.99
C ALA A 31 -7.07 -2.12 2.99
N TRP A 32 -6.19 -3.00 2.54
CA TRP A 32 -4.94 -3.34 3.20
C TRP A 32 -3.81 -2.58 2.50
N VAL A 33 -3.17 -1.66 3.23
CA VAL A 33 -2.09 -0.81 2.72
C VAL A 33 -0.74 -1.25 3.29
N GLY A 34 0.27 -1.39 2.43
CA GLY A 34 1.64 -1.78 2.80
C GLY A 34 2.64 -0.62 2.70
N THR A 35 3.11 -0.33 1.49
CA THR A 35 4.22 0.61 1.21
C THR A 35 4.10 1.98 1.92
N ALA A 36 2.89 2.55 1.96
CA ALA A 36 2.69 3.85 2.61
C ALA A 36 2.93 3.81 4.13
N PHE A 37 2.48 2.73 4.80
CA PHE A 37 2.73 2.55 6.23
C PHE A 37 4.16 2.15 6.54
N ALA A 38 4.81 1.37 5.65
CA ALA A 38 6.23 1.05 5.78
C ALA A 38 7.12 2.30 5.79
N ALA A 39 6.69 3.40 5.17
CA ALA A 39 7.40 4.68 5.14
C ALA A 39 7.01 5.66 6.27
N CYS A 40 6.09 5.29 7.17
CA CYS A 40 5.65 6.16 8.26
C CYS A 40 6.70 6.30 9.37
N THR A 41 6.59 7.36 10.18
CA THR A 41 7.48 7.64 11.32
C THR A 41 7.45 6.57 12.40
N GLU A 42 6.29 5.98 12.62
CA GLU A 42 6.04 4.95 13.63
C GLU A 42 6.47 3.55 13.15
N SER A 43 6.81 3.40 11.87
CA SER A 43 7.21 2.12 11.30
C SER A 43 8.56 1.66 11.85
N LEU A 44 8.68 0.35 12.10
CA LEU A 44 9.93 -0.30 12.47
C LEU A 44 10.90 -0.49 11.28
N THR A 45 10.53 -0.03 10.08
CA THR A 45 11.43 -0.01 8.91
C THR A 45 12.72 0.72 9.25
N ALA A 46 13.85 0.10 8.92
CA ALA A 46 15.18 0.70 9.10
C ALA A 46 15.29 2.06 8.41
N GLY A 47 16.11 2.96 8.94
CA GLY A 47 16.18 4.36 8.48
C GLY A 47 16.64 4.51 7.04
N ASP A 48 17.59 3.69 6.62
CA ASP A 48 18.08 3.56 5.24
C ASP A 48 16.99 3.01 4.30
N ALA A 49 16.35 1.91 4.66
CA ALA A 49 15.25 1.32 3.89
C ALA A 49 14.07 2.30 3.73
N ARG A 50 13.74 3.06 4.78
CA ARG A 50 12.72 4.12 4.70
C ARG A 50 13.16 5.26 3.77
N ALA A 51 14.43 5.66 3.81
CA ALA A 51 14.95 6.68 2.89
C ALA A 51 14.87 6.19 1.42
N GLU A 52 15.17 4.91 1.17
CA GLU A 52 14.99 4.30 -0.15
C GLU A 52 13.52 4.28 -0.59
N LEU A 53 12.58 3.93 0.30
CA LEU A 53 11.14 3.99 -0.01
C LEU A 53 10.69 5.40 -0.42
N LEU A 54 11.23 6.45 0.23
CA LEU A 54 10.87 7.83 -0.06
C LEU A 54 11.54 8.37 -1.34
N ALA A 55 12.67 7.80 -1.76
CA ALA A 55 13.36 8.14 -2.99
C ALA A 55 12.94 7.27 -4.20
N GLY A 56 12.38 6.10 -3.93
CA GLY A 56 12.05 5.08 -4.91
C GLY A 56 10.89 5.47 -5.83
N THR A 57 11.04 5.17 -7.12
CA THR A 57 10.00 5.43 -8.14
C THR A 57 9.62 4.20 -8.97
N GLN A 58 10.45 3.16 -8.94
CA GLN A 58 10.31 1.95 -9.73
C GLN A 58 10.48 0.72 -8.86
N THR A 59 9.79 -0.34 -9.24
CA THR A 59 9.85 -1.64 -8.55
C THR A 59 10.06 -2.75 -9.57
N GLU A 60 10.47 -3.92 -9.09
CA GLU A 60 10.58 -5.14 -9.87
C GLU A 60 10.14 -6.35 -9.05
N LEU A 61 9.82 -7.44 -9.75
CA LEU A 61 9.49 -8.72 -9.14
C LEU A 61 10.75 -9.58 -9.08
N THR A 62 10.99 -10.20 -7.95
CA THR A 62 12.10 -11.14 -7.73
C THR A 62 11.74 -12.14 -6.64
N SER A 63 12.37 -13.30 -6.64
CA SER A 63 12.34 -14.25 -5.50
C SER A 63 13.72 -14.37 -4.84
N GLU A 64 14.73 -13.63 -5.33
CA GLU A 64 16.12 -13.81 -4.93
C GLU A 64 16.35 -13.49 -3.44
N HIS A 65 15.75 -12.42 -2.92
CA HIS A 65 15.96 -12.03 -1.52
C HIS A 65 15.18 -12.94 -0.57
N ASP A 66 13.93 -13.26 -0.87
CA ASP A 66 13.16 -14.26 -0.12
C ASP A 66 13.87 -15.62 -0.02
N ILE A 67 14.42 -16.11 -1.15
CA ILE A 67 15.19 -17.37 -1.19
C ILE A 67 16.49 -17.24 -0.36
N ALA A 68 17.23 -16.14 -0.54
CA ALA A 68 18.46 -15.91 0.21
C ALA A 68 18.23 -15.77 1.73
N ALA A 69 17.09 -15.20 2.13
CA ALA A 69 16.67 -15.07 3.53
C ALA A 69 16.11 -16.39 4.10
N GLY A 70 15.84 -17.38 3.26
CA GLY A 70 15.31 -18.67 3.68
C GLY A 70 13.87 -18.59 4.20
N TYR A 71 13.06 -17.64 3.71
CA TYR A 71 11.66 -17.54 4.10
C TYR A 71 10.87 -18.76 3.60
N ARG A 72 9.86 -19.19 4.37
CA ARG A 72 8.95 -20.29 3.99
C ARG A 72 7.88 -19.83 2.99
N TRP A 73 8.23 -18.88 2.13
CA TRP A 73 7.37 -18.37 1.08
C TRP A 73 7.50 -19.27 -0.16
N PRO A 74 6.42 -19.56 -0.90
CA PRO A 74 6.52 -20.35 -2.14
C PRO A 74 7.48 -19.69 -3.13
N ALA A 75 8.48 -20.44 -3.60
CA ALA A 75 9.56 -19.89 -4.44
C ALA A 75 9.08 -19.37 -5.81
N ASP A 76 7.91 -19.82 -6.25
CA ASP A 76 7.23 -19.42 -7.48
C ASP A 76 6.40 -18.14 -7.34
N ILE A 77 6.22 -17.64 -6.11
CA ILE A 77 5.51 -16.38 -5.85
C ILE A 77 6.57 -15.30 -5.55
N PRO A 78 6.87 -14.40 -6.49
CA PRO A 78 7.86 -13.36 -6.28
C PRO A 78 7.35 -12.30 -5.30
N GLU A 79 8.27 -11.73 -4.53
CA GLU A 79 8.07 -10.46 -3.85
C GLU A 79 8.23 -9.29 -4.83
N ARG A 80 7.82 -8.10 -4.38
CA ARG A 80 8.02 -6.87 -5.14
C ARG A 80 8.87 -5.91 -4.33
N VAL A 81 10.02 -5.58 -4.89
CA VAL A 81 11.02 -4.73 -4.25
C VAL A 81 11.29 -3.48 -5.08
N LEU A 82 11.92 -2.47 -4.47
CA LEU A 82 12.50 -1.36 -5.20
C LEU A 82 13.52 -1.86 -6.22
N ARG A 83 13.51 -1.30 -7.43
CA ARG A 83 14.45 -1.72 -8.49
C ARG A 83 15.89 -1.57 -8.00
N GLY A 84 16.65 -2.68 -8.01
CA GLY A 84 18.04 -2.71 -7.54
C GLY A 84 18.24 -2.65 -6.03
N SER A 85 17.20 -2.92 -5.24
CA SER A 85 17.25 -2.90 -3.76
C SER A 85 16.44 -4.07 -3.18
N PRO A 86 16.82 -4.64 -2.02
CA PRO A 86 16.04 -5.67 -1.34
C PRO A 86 14.82 -5.11 -0.59
N VAL A 87 14.56 -3.79 -0.65
CA VAL A 87 13.48 -3.14 0.09
C VAL A 87 12.14 -3.42 -0.58
N ASN A 88 11.27 -4.15 0.11
CA ASN A 88 9.90 -4.44 -0.31
C ASN A 88 9.08 -3.15 -0.54
N ALA A 89 8.51 -3.02 -1.74
CA ALA A 89 7.73 -1.86 -2.15
C ALA A 89 6.71 -2.20 -3.25
N GLY A 90 5.46 -1.79 -3.05
CA GLY A 90 4.44 -1.81 -4.11
C GLY A 90 4.66 -0.73 -5.18
N GLU A 91 4.02 -0.88 -6.35
CA GLU A 91 4.16 0.04 -7.50
C GLU A 91 3.78 1.49 -7.21
N GLY A 92 2.95 1.72 -6.19
CA GLY A 92 2.59 3.05 -5.72
C GLY A 92 3.71 3.80 -4.97
N VAL A 93 4.91 3.22 -4.81
CA VAL A 93 6.02 3.83 -4.05
C VAL A 93 6.40 5.21 -4.57
N GLY A 94 6.35 5.43 -5.88
CA GLY A 94 6.65 6.73 -6.49
C GLY A 94 5.65 7.85 -6.17
N LEU A 95 4.55 7.54 -5.47
CA LEU A 95 3.59 8.53 -4.94
C LEU A 95 3.93 8.99 -3.52
N LEU A 96 4.85 8.30 -2.83
CA LEU A 96 5.36 8.76 -1.54
C LEU A 96 6.24 9.99 -1.78
N ARG A 97 5.89 11.13 -1.18
CA ARG A 97 6.61 12.41 -1.37
C ARG A 97 7.40 12.84 -0.15
N ARG A 98 6.96 12.42 1.03
CA ARG A 98 7.53 12.79 2.32
C ARG A 98 7.16 11.76 3.36
N GLN A 99 8.00 11.64 4.37
CA GLN A 99 7.65 10.91 5.59
C GLN A 99 6.43 11.57 6.24
N SER A 100 5.47 10.76 6.68
CA SER A 100 4.25 11.20 7.36
C SER A 100 3.97 10.30 8.57
N GLY A 101 3.13 10.76 9.50
CA GLY A 101 2.62 9.90 10.57
C GLY A 101 1.58 8.92 10.04
N ALA A 102 1.44 7.76 10.68
CA ALA A 102 0.45 6.76 10.29
C ALA A 102 -0.99 7.33 10.37
N ALA A 103 -1.28 8.15 11.39
CA ALA A 103 -2.57 8.81 11.54
C ALA A 103 -2.87 9.77 10.38
N ASP A 104 -1.87 10.53 9.91
CA ASP A 104 -2.03 11.44 8.77
C ASP A 104 -2.29 10.67 7.47
N VAL A 105 -1.62 9.52 7.29
CA VAL A 105 -1.86 8.65 6.13
C VAL A 105 -3.29 8.13 6.15
N VAL A 106 -3.79 7.64 7.29
CA VAL A 106 -5.18 7.20 7.42
C VAL A 106 -6.15 8.34 7.11
N ALA A 107 -5.95 9.52 7.71
CA ALA A 107 -6.81 10.68 7.50
C ALA A 107 -6.83 11.10 6.02
N GLN A 108 -5.67 11.27 5.39
CA GLN A 108 -5.57 11.66 3.97
C GLN A 108 -6.26 10.66 3.05
N LEU A 109 -6.10 9.36 3.30
CA LEU A 109 -6.77 8.33 2.49
C LEU A 109 -8.28 8.39 2.69
N CYS A 110 -8.76 8.37 3.93
CA CYS A 110 -10.18 8.29 4.26
C CYS A 110 -10.96 9.56 3.88
N GLU A 111 -10.45 10.75 4.24
CA GLU A 111 -11.09 12.02 3.93
C GLU A 111 -11.16 12.25 2.42
N GLY A 112 -10.05 12.03 1.71
CA GLY A 112 -10.02 12.18 0.26
C GLY A 112 -10.90 11.15 -0.45
N ALA A 113 -10.98 9.92 0.06
CA ALA A 113 -11.88 8.92 -0.51
C ALA A 113 -13.35 9.28 -0.27
N ALA A 114 -13.69 9.76 0.94
CA ALA A 114 -15.04 10.22 1.27
C ALA A 114 -15.47 11.41 0.40
N GLU A 115 -14.59 12.39 0.18
CA GLU A 115 -14.85 13.52 -0.72
C GLU A 115 -15.11 13.04 -2.16
N LEU A 116 -14.27 12.13 -2.66
CA LEU A 116 -14.40 11.58 -4.01
C LEU A 116 -15.70 10.80 -4.19
N LEU A 117 -16.11 9.99 -3.22
CA LEU A 117 -17.34 9.21 -3.28
C LEU A 117 -18.59 10.09 -3.10
N GLY A 118 -18.53 11.09 -2.21
CA GLY A 118 -19.65 12.00 -1.95
C GLY A 118 -20.07 12.83 -3.18
N ARG A 119 -19.11 13.14 -4.07
CA ARG A 119 -19.39 13.80 -5.35
C ARG A 119 -20.30 12.99 -6.28
N TRP A 120 -20.30 11.67 -6.17
CA TRP A 120 -21.04 10.77 -7.05
C TRP A 120 -22.44 10.46 -6.52
N THR A 121 -22.65 10.61 -5.21
CA THR A 121 -23.96 10.44 -4.57
C THR A 121 -24.81 11.69 -4.58
N GLY A 122 -24.21 12.86 -4.85
CA GLY A 122 -24.89 14.16 -4.90
C GLY A 122 -25.39 14.59 -6.27
N SER A 123 -25.29 13.74 -7.29
CA SER A 123 -25.82 13.93 -8.65
C SER A 123 -26.87 12.88 -8.97
#